data_AF-A0A2V9U6C2-F1
#
_entry.id   AF-A0A2V9U6C2-F1
#
_cell.length_a   1.000
_cell.length_b   1.000
_cell.length_c   1.000
_cell.angle_alpha   90.00
_cell.angle_beta   90.00
_cell.angle_gamma   90.00
#
_symmetry.space_group_name_H-M   'P 1'
#
loop_
_entity.id
_entity.type
_entity.pdbx_description
1 polymer ?
#
loop_
_entity_poly.entity_id
_entity_poly.type
_entity_poly.pdbx_seq_one_letter_code
_entity_poly.pdbx_strand_id
1 'polypeptide(L)'
;MKISVFGLLAVLLVFGVFLVGLRGAPAGPVPGNSSGPHRPELEYFKAINSVAPPQDPQILFLLMGQYSSANLQNDGVEFFSARLKEFGPRLSDAQKSLYLSAIGLLRAQNASSVSFLHRIGYVKDTIAILEQARQLSGGQIFVVNWIAGIVYTELPGFFHQQKAAQDELNWCAENASKAPDPGWLREVYYHLGKLALARGEQARAQDYLRRSGYKDFSSPITLTTPFSEDVMSGHAFASRRITEIVPRRVYALSGYEFTEYYFVVTDDGRELIGIDAGTRPDSAKEAYEALRAYAPNLPELTTIFITHSHWDHVGGHSYFQSLNPRVHFYARSNYQEELTGELNGPGIFGQRFFGKRFNVDDVSNFKPDKTIDRRTELKIGGTRIELIPVQGGETPDAMFINLPDQGVLFVGDFIMPYLGAPFVEEGDLQGLLDAIDIVVQKNPQHLLHGHEPLTRNFGSPAMLAQLKLDLGWLREQVLNSVRRGEERAVIQQANLIPPDLVTGNPAVFLPYFIMREHVIDRLYDQNVGYWQADLKGLDHLSRADRTELLVDYLGLSERQLTKAVERLAADGKYELAASLLESSESRFEHSESVARAKRLVYLKLMEKNQNTDPFKFILYSAKIDEQTLQMSTIK
;
A
#
# COMPACT_ATOMS: atom_id res chain seq x y z
N MET A 1 21.00 -0.06 -68.84
CA MET A 1 19.60 0.40 -68.93
C MET A 1 18.69 -0.80 -68.69
N LYS A 2 17.88 -0.76 -67.62
CA LYS A 2 16.67 -1.59 -67.34
C LYS A 2 16.88 -3.10 -67.14
N ILE A 3 16.16 -3.85 -66.29
CA ILE A 3 15.20 -3.69 -65.17
C ILE A 3 15.32 -5.06 -64.47
N SER A 4 15.50 -5.13 -63.14
CA SER A 4 15.46 -6.41 -62.40
C SER A 4 14.12 -6.54 -61.68
N VAL A 5 13.42 -7.64 -61.97
CA VAL A 5 12.20 -8.08 -61.28
C VAL A 5 12.62 -8.90 -60.07
N PHE A 6 12.59 -8.27 -58.90
CA PHE A 6 12.52 -8.94 -57.60
C PHE A 6 11.53 -8.15 -56.74
N GLY A 7 10.29 -8.64 -56.69
CA GLY A 7 9.21 -8.12 -55.85
C GLY A 7 8.43 -9.29 -55.28
N LEU A 8 8.07 -9.18 -54.00
CA LEU A 8 7.38 -10.14 -53.13
C LEU A 8 8.25 -11.26 -52.50
N LEU A 9 8.97 -10.92 -51.43
CA LEU A 9 9.21 -11.78 -50.25
C LEU A 9 10.07 -11.02 -49.23
N ALA A 10 9.51 -10.05 -48.52
CA ALA A 10 10.16 -9.41 -47.36
C ALA A 10 9.20 -8.56 -46.52
N VAL A 11 8.19 -9.16 -45.89
CA VAL A 11 7.50 -8.57 -44.70
C VAL A 11 7.01 -9.72 -43.83
N LEU A 12 7.88 -10.26 -42.96
CA LEU A 12 7.51 -11.15 -41.85
C LEU A 12 8.74 -11.32 -40.94
N LEU A 13 9.06 -10.31 -40.12
CA LEU A 13 9.95 -10.42 -38.95
C LEU A 13 10.11 -9.05 -38.27
N VAL A 14 9.14 -8.65 -37.44
CA VAL A 14 9.34 -7.91 -36.18
C VAL A 14 8.08 -8.11 -35.33
N PHE A 15 8.09 -9.10 -34.42
CA PHE A 15 7.18 -9.15 -33.28
C PHE A 15 7.97 -9.69 -32.10
N GLY A 16 8.12 -8.85 -31.08
CA GLY A 16 8.80 -9.22 -29.85
C GLY A 16 8.56 -8.17 -28.80
N VAL A 17 7.39 -8.22 -28.16
CA VAL A 17 7.15 -7.95 -26.72
C VAL A 17 5.85 -8.69 -26.34
N PHE A 18 5.98 -9.64 -25.41
CA PHE A 18 4.95 -10.40 -24.66
C PHE A 18 3.58 -10.70 -25.33
N LEU A 19 3.51 -11.86 -25.98
CA LEU A 19 2.28 -12.58 -26.31
C LEU A 19 2.43 -14.03 -25.83
N VAL A 20 2.00 -14.32 -24.60
CA VAL A 20 1.54 -15.67 -24.26
C VAL A 20 0.04 -15.67 -24.55
N GLY A 21 -0.31 -16.32 -25.66
CA GLY A 21 -1.68 -16.37 -26.16
C GLY A 21 -2.58 -17.23 -25.28
N LEU A 22 -3.58 -16.61 -24.67
CA LEU A 22 -4.77 -17.29 -24.17
C LEU A 22 -5.76 -17.43 -25.33
N ARG A 23 -5.94 -18.65 -25.83
CA ARG A 23 -7.11 -19.00 -26.65
C ARG A 23 -8.32 -19.09 -25.74
N GLY A 24 -9.19 -18.08 -25.77
CA GLY A 24 -10.53 -18.17 -25.20
C GLY A 24 -11.40 -19.12 -26.04
N ALA A 25 -11.98 -20.13 -25.38
CA ALA A 25 -13.16 -20.82 -25.91
C ALA A 25 -14.40 -19.95 -25.62
N PRO A 26 -15.42 -19.93 -26.49
CA PRO A 26 -16.60 -19.11 -26.26
C PRO A 26 -17.40 -19.66 -25.06
N ALA A 27 -17.64 -18.82 -24.06
CA ALA A 27 -18.57 -19.12 -22.98
C ALA A 27 -20.00 -19.15 -23.55
N GLY A 28 -20.66 -20.31 -23.48
CA GLY A 28 -22.10 -20.42 -23.71
C GLY A 28 -22.89 -19.79 -22.56
N PRO A 29 -24.18 -19.44 -22.77
CA PRO A 29 -25.00 -18.83 -21.72
C PRO A 29 -25.36 -19.88 -20.67
N VAL A 30 -24.97 -19.65 -19.42
CA VAL A 30 -25.46 -20.41 -18.27
C VAL A 30 -26.63 -19.65 -17.64
N PRO A 31 -27.78 -20.29 -17.36
CA PRO A 31 -28.94 -19.62 -16.75
C PRO A 31 -28.66 -19.21 -15.32
N GLY A 32 -29.33 -18.13 -14.88
CA GLY A 32 -29.12 -17.46 -13.61
C GLY A 32 -29.17 -18.35 -12.37
N ASN A 33 -28.09 -18.29 -11.61
CA ASN A 33 -28.08 -18.32 -10.15
C ASN A 33 -27.09 -17.25 -9.71
N SER A 34 -27.46 -16.43 -8.72
CA SER A 34 -26.71 -15.29 -8.19
C SER A 34 -25.49 -15.73 -7.37
N SER A 35 -24.57 -16.48 -7.98
CA SER A 35 -23.33 -17.00 -7.37
C SER A 35 -22.11 -16.54 -8.17
N GLY A 36 -22.00 -15.22 -8.41
CA GLY A 36 -20.73 -14.62 -8.81
C GLY A 36 -19.77 -14.64 -7.61
N PRO A 37 -18.44 -14.71 -7.82
CA PRO A 37 -17.49 -14.61 -6.70
C PRO A 37 -17.69 -13.27 -5.97
N HIS A 38 -17.97 -13.33 -4.66
CA HIS A 38 -18.11 -12.14 -3.83
C HIS A 38 -16.78 -11.37 -3.80
N ARG A 39 -16.80 -10.12 -4.24
CA ARG A 39 -15.65 -9.21 -4.26
C ARG A 39 -15.95 -8.02 -3.34
N PRO A 40 -15.89 -8.22 -2.01
CA PRO A 40 -16.36 -7.23 -1.04
C PRO A 40 -15.64 -5.89 -1.18
N GLU A 41 -14.39 -5.86 -1.60
CA GLU A 41 -13.65 -4.61 -1.84
C GLU A 41 -14.17 -3.85 -3.06
N LEU A 42 -14.39 -4.55 -4.17
CA LEU A 42 -14.97 -3.95 -5.37
C LEU A 42 -16.38 -3.41 -5.08
N GLU A 43 -17.22 -4.17 -4.39
CA GLU A 43 -18.57 -3.75 -4.04
C GLU A 43 -18.59 -2.58 -3.05
N TYR A 44 -17.64 -2.54 -2.11
CA TYR A 44 -17.42 -1.36 -1.24
C TYR A 44 -17.14 -0.10 -2.07
N PHE A 45 -16.15 -0.16 -2.95
CA PHE A 45 -15.77 1.00 -3.76
C PHE A 45 -16.88 1.41 -4.74
N LYS A 46 -17.65 0.45 -5.28
CA LYS A 46 -18.84 0.75 -6.10
C LYS A 46 -19.91 1.49 -5.28
N ALA A 47 -20.15 1.09 -4.04
CA ALA A 47 -21.14 1.71 -3.18
C ALA A 47 -20.80 3.19 -2.93
N ILE A 48 -19.58 3.49 -2.47
CA ILE A 48 -19.18 4.87 -2.15
C ILE A 48 -19.06 5.77 -3.41
N ASN A 49 -18.71 5.22 -4.58
CA ASN A 49 -18.66 5.96 -5.84
C ASN A 49 -20.04 6.12 -6.51
N SER A 50 -21.09 5.49 -6.00
CA SER A 50 -22.44 5.59 -6.58
C SER A 50 -23.29 6.68 -5.95
N VAL A 51 -22.94 7.18 -4.76
CA VAL A 51 -23.75 8.17 -4.04
C VAL A 51 -23.54 9.59 -4.57
N ALA A 52 -22.29 9.98 -4.77
CA ALA A 52 -21.91 11.28 -5.28
C ALA A 52 -20.57 11.20 -6.02
N PRO A 53 -20.23 12.20 -6.86
CA PRO A 53 -18.88 12.36 -7.35
C PRO A 53 -17.90 12.38 -6.17
N PRO A 54 -16.85 11.55 -6.17
CA PRO A 54 -15.92 11.53 -5.05
C PRO A 54 -15.19 12.88 -4.95
N GLN A 55 -15.13 13.42 -3.73
CA GLN A 55 -14.42 14.67 -3.44
C GLN A 55 -12.91 14.47 -3.55
N ASP A 56 -12.43 13.32 -3.09
CA ASP A 56 -11.06 12.86 -3.29
C ASP A 56 -10.98 11.98 -4.56
N PRO A 57 -10.27 12.42 -5.62
CA PRO A 57 -10.02 11.63 -6.82
C PRO A 57 -9.44 10.24 -6.56
N GLN A 58 -8.71 10.02 -5.46
CA GLN A 58 -8.12 8.73 -5.13
C GLN A 58 -9.18 7.62 -5.04
N ILE A 59 -10.36 7.93 -4.52
CA ILE A 59 -11.48 6.98 -4.38
C ILE A 59 -11.96 6.46 -5.74
N LEU A 60 -11.90 7.31 -6.79
CA LEU A 60 -12.24 6.94 -8.15
C LEU A 60 -11.21 5.95 -8.73
N PHE A 61 -9.92 6.25 -8.54
CA PHE A 61 -8.84 5.42 -9.08
C PHE A 61 -8.60 4.12 -8.30
N LEU A 62 -8.91 4.08 -7.01
CA LEU A 62 -8.95 2.84 -6.24
C LEU A 62 -10.03 1.89 -6.79
N LEU A 63 -11.23 2.41 -7.10
CA LEU A 63 -12.27 1.61 -7.76
C LEU A 63 -11.82 1.10 -9.13
N MET A 64 -11.20 1.97 -9.94
CA MET A 64 -10.64 1.57 -11.24
C MET A 64 -9.57 0.47 -11.07
N GLY A 65 -8.71 0.58 -10.05
CA GLY A 65 -7.73 -0.43 -9.69
C GLY A 65 -8.36 -1.76 -9.27
N GLN A 66 -9.50 -1.74 -8.57
CA GLN A 66 -10.27 -2.95 -8.25
C GLN A 66 -10.79 -3.64 -9.52
N TYR A 67 -11.40 -2.89 -10.46
CA TYR A 67 -11.84 -3.47 -11.75
C TYR A 67 -10.67 -4.04 -12.55
N SER A 68 -9.53 -3.34 -12.59
CA SER A 68 -8.32 -3.79 -13.28
C SER A 68 -7.77 -5.08 -12.68
N SER A 69 -7.56 -5.10 -11.36
CA SER A 69 -7.01 -6.27 -10.65
C SER A 69 -7.91 -7.49 -10.79
N ALA A 70 -9.22 -7.26 -10.84
CA ALA A 70 -10.20 -8.33 -10.90
C ALA A 70 -10.53 -8.77 -12.34
N ASN A 71 -9.82 -8.24 -13.35
CA ASN A 71 -10.02 -8.44 -14.79
C ASN A 71 -11.46 -8.21 -15.27
N LEU A 72 -12.11 -7.17 -14.73
CA LEU A 72 -13.46 -6.73 -15.09
C LEU A 72 -13.44 -5.36 -15.76
N GLN A 73 -12.52 -5.17 -16.70
CA GLN A 73 -12.35 -3.88 -17.35
C GLN A 73 -13.62 -3.40 -18.08
N ASN A 74 -14.37 -4.32 -18.72
CA ASN A 74 -15.63 -3.96 -19.40
C ASN A 74 -16.68 -3.45 -18.42
N ASP A 75 -16.90 -4.17 -17.31
CA ASP A 75 -17.85 -3.77 -16.27
C ASP A 75 -17.46 -2.42 -15.65
N GLY A 76 -16.15 -2.20 -15.45
CA GLY A 76 -15.62 -0.93 -14.98
C GLY A 76 -15.88 0.21 -15.98
N VAL A 77 -15.65 -0.01 -17.27
CA VAL A 77 -15.96 0.97 -18.33
C VAL A 77 -17.45 1.31 -18.33
N GLU A 78 -18.33 0.32 -18.20
CA GLU A 78 -19.77 0.54 -18.10
C GLU A 78 -20.14 1.35 -16.85
N PHE A 79 -19.60 0.97 -15.69
CA PHE A 79 -19.83 1.65 -14.42
C PHE A 79 -19.42 3.13 -14.49
N PHE A 80 -18.18 3.42 -14.89
CA PHE A 80 -17.69 4.81 -14.95
C PHE A 80 -18.41 5.63 -16.02
N SER A 81 -18.77 5.02 -17.15
CA SER A 81 -19.56 5.71 -18.19
C SER A 81 -20.96 6.07 -17.69
N ALA A 82 -21.61 5.15 -16.95
CA ALA A 82 -22.90 5.40 -16.34
C ALA A 82 -22.84 6.53 -15.31
N ARG A 83 -21.84 6.51 -14.41
CA ARG A 83 -21.61 7.57 -13.41
C ARG A 83 -21.25 8.90 -14.05
N LEU A 84 -20.40 8.92 -15.09
CA LEU A 84 -20.08 10.14 -15.85
C LEU A 84 -21.34 10.75 -16.48
N LYS A 85 -22.24 9.92 -17.04
CA LYS A 85 -23.51 10.38 -17.61
C LYS A 85 -24.46 10.91 -16.53
N GLU A 86 -24.62 10.18 -15.44
CA GLU A 86 -25.52 10.52 -14.35
C GLU A 86 -25.08 11.80 -13.62
N PHE A 87 -23.79 11.90 -13.33
CA PHE A 87 -23.24 13.04 -12.58
C PHE A 87 -22.86 14.20 -13.48
N GLY A 88 -22.77 14.01 -14.79
CA GLY A 88 -22.28 14.97 -15.79
C GLY A 88 -22.70 16.43 -15.58
N PRO A 89 -23.99 16.74 -15.33
CA PRO A 89 -24.45 18.11 -15.09
C PRO A 89 -23.83 18.79 -13.86
N ARG A 90 -23.32 18.00 -12.90
CA ARG A 90 -22.72 18.46 -11.64
C ARG A 90 -21.19 18.41 -11.65
N LEU A 91 -20.57 17.81 -12.67
CA LEU A 91 -19.11 17.65 -12.74
C LEU A 91 -18.45 18.88 -13.35
N SER A 92 -17.36 19.33 -12.74
CA SER A 92 -16.41 20.23 -13.40
C SER A 92 -15.68 19.53 -14.54
N ASP A 93 -15.06 20.29 -15.45
CA ASP A 93 -14.28 19.69 -16.54
C ASP A 93 -13.08 18.89 -16.03
N ALA A 94 -12.45 19.37 -14.94
CA ALA A 94 -11.45 18.61 -14.21
C ALA A 94 -12.00 17.25 -13.75
N GLN A 95 -13.18 17.20 -13.12
CA GLN A 95 -13.77 15.94 -12.68
C GLN A 95 -14.14 15.04 -13.86
N LYS A 96 -14.75 15.57 -14.93
CA LYS A 96 -15.06 14.79 -16.14
C LYS A 96 -13.80 14.16 -16.74
N SER A 97 -12.68 14.88 -16.73
CA SER A 97 -11.40 14.36 -17.23
C SER A 97 -10.95 13.12 -16.45
N LEU A 98 -11.14 13.08 -15.13
CA LEU A 98 -10.77 11.92 -14.30
C LEU A 98 -11.58 10.67 -14.66
N TYR A 99 -12.91 10.82 -14.86
CA TYR A 99 -13.76 9.72 -15.31
C TYR A 99 -13.34 9.21 -16.70
N LEU A 100 -13.09 10.12 -17.65
CA LEU A 100 -12.64 9.75 -18.99
C LEU A 100 -11.28 9.06 -18.96
N SER A 101 -10.36 9.48 -18.10
CA SER A 101 -9.07 8.82 -17.92
C SER A 101 -9.22 7.40 -17.35
N ALA A 102 -10.06 7.20 -16.34
CA ALA A 102 -10.35 5.85 -15.81
C ALA A 102 -10.99 4.94 -16.88
N ILE A 103 -11.95 5.46 -17.64
CA ILE A 103 -12.56 4.74 -18.77
C ILE A 103 -11.50 4.40 -19.82
N GLY A 104 -10.66 5.37 -20.21
CA GLY A 104 -9.62 5.19 -21.21
C GLY A 104 -8.59 4.14 -20.80
N LEU A 105 -8.16 4.13 -19.54
CA LEU A 105 -7.21 3.14 -19.03
C LEU A 105 -7.80 1.73 -19.03
N LEU A 106 -9.01 1.55 -18.47
CA LEU A 106 -9.68 0.24 -18.47
C LEU A 106 -9.93 -0.25 -19.91
N ARG A 107 -10.31 0.65 -20.81
CA ARG A 107 -10.44 0.29 -22.23
C ARG A 107 -9.12 -0.18 -22.82
N ALA A 108 -8.02 0.54 -22.58
CA ALA A 108 -6.71 0.19 -23.08
C ALA A 108 -6.27 -1.20 -22.58
N GLN A 109 -6.47 -1.50 -21.30
CA GLN A 109 -6.18 -2.80 -20.69
C GLN A 109 -7.00 -3.94 -21.32
N ASN A 110 -8.25 -3.68 -21.71
CA ASN A 110 -9.14 -4.67 -22.34
C ASN A 110 -8.91 -4.84 -23.86
N ALA A 111 -8.05 -4.04 -24.49
CA ALA A 111 -7.89 -4.03 -25.95
C ALA A 111 -7.47 -5.39 -26.53
N SER A 112 -6.72 -6.20 -25.77
CA SER A 112 -6.29 -7.55 -26.15
C SER A 112 -7.44 -8.56 -26.22
N SER A 113 -8.51 -8.36 -25.44
CA SER A 113 -9.73 -9.16 -25.42
C SER A 113 -10.68 -8.81 -26.57
N VAL A 114 -10.53 -7.64 -27.19
CA VAL A 114 -11.31 -7.22 -28.35
C VAL A 114 -10.85 -7.99 -29.59
N SER A 115 -11.81 -8.53 -30.35
CA SER A 115 -11.56 -9.24 -31.61
C SER A 115 -10.68 -8.42 -32.57
N PHE A 116 -9.79 -9.10 -33.29
CA PHE A 116 -8.80 -8.44 -34.15
C PHE A 116 -9.42 -7.47 -35.17
N LEU A 117 -10.57 -7.83 -35.76
CA LEU A 117 -11.29 -7.00 -36.75
C LEU A 117 -11.73 -5.63 -36.20
N HIS A 118 -12.08 -5.56 -34.91
CA HIS A 118 -12.61 -4.35 -34.27
C HIS A 118 -11.55 -3.63 -33.43
N ARG A 119 -10.41 -4.27 -33.15
CA ARG A 119 -9.39 -3.78 -32.22
C ARG A 119 -8.82 -2.42 -32.61
N ILE A 120 -8.54 -2.20 -33.90
CA ILE A 120 -7.97 -0.92 -34.36
C ILE A 120 -8.94 0.24 -34.10
N GLY A 121 -10.23 0.08 -34.42
CA GLY A 121 -11.25 1.09 -34.15
C GLY A 121 -11.40 1.34 -32.65
N TYR A 122 -11.49 0.27 -31.87
CA TYR A 122 -11.59 0.34 -30.42
C TYR A 122 -10.41 1.09 -29.76
N VAL A 123 -9.18 0.88 -30.26
CA VAL A 123 -7.99 1.61 -29.78
C VAL A 123 -8.04 3.08 -30.20
N LYS A 124 -8.49 3.41 -31.43
CA LYS A 124 -8.66 4.80 -31.86
C LYS A 124 -9.68 5.55 -30.99
N ASP A 125 -10.80 4.91 -30.67
CA ASP A 125 -11.80 5.49 -29.76
C ASP A 125 -11.22 5.71 -28.36
N THR A 126 -10.38 4.78 -27.89
CA THR A 126 -9.69 4.90 -26.59
C THR A 126 -8.73 6.08 -26.58
N ILE A 127 -7.96 6.29 -27.65
CA ILE A 127 -7.11 7.48 -27.81
C ILE A 127 -7.96 8.76 -27.80
N ALA A 128 -9.09 8.77 -28.51
CA ALA A 128 -9.98 9.94 -28.54
C ALA A 128 -10.56 10.28 -27.16
N ILE A 129 -10.91 9.27 -26.35
CA ILE A 129 -11.37 9.46 -24.96
C ILE A 129 -10.27 10.09 -24.10
N LEU A 130 -9.02 9.60 -24.21
CA LEU A 130 -7.89 10.15 -23.45
C LEU A 130 -7.53 11.57 -23.89
N GLU A 131 -7.60 11.87 -25.19
CA GLU A 131 -7.42 13.21 -25.72
C GLU A 131 -8.51 14.17 -25.21
N GLN A 132 -9.77 13.73 -25.17
CA GLN A 132 -10.86 14.52 -24.58
C GLN A 132 -10.62 14.78 -23.08
N ALA A 133 -10.15 13.79 -22.33
CA ALA A 133 -9.77 13.97 -20.93
C ALA A 133 -8.69 15.05 -20.78
N ARG A 134 -7.64 14.98 -21.60
CA ARG A 134 -6.55 15.96 -21.62
C ARG A 134 -7.04 17.37 -21.97
N GLN A 135 -7.94 17.52 -22.94
CA GLN A 135 -8.52 18.80 -23.32
C GLN A 135 -9.31 19.43 -22.16
N LEU A 136 -10.15 18.63 -21.49
CA LEU A 136 -10.94 19.08 -20.34
C LEU A 136 -10.09 19.45 -19.12
N SER A 137 -8.95 18.78 -18.94
CA SER A 137 -7.99 19.07 -17.86
C SER A 137 -7.04 20.23 -18.17
N GLY A 138 -7.07 20.76 -19.41
CA GLY A 138 -6.10 21.73 -19.91
C GLY A 138 -4.65 21.23 -19.91
N GLY A 139 -4.44 19.91 -19.84
CA GLY A 139 -3.13 19.29 -19.63
C GLY A 139 -2.49 19.62 -18.28
N GLN A 140 -3.27 20.03 -17.27
CA GLN A 140 -2.75 20.48 -15.97
C GLN A 140 -2.95 19.46 -14.82
N ILE A 141 -3.63 18.34 -15.07
CA ILE A 141 -3.92 17.33 -14.06
C ILE A 141 -2.98 16.14 -14.23
N PHE A 142 -2.18 15.87 -13.19
CA PHE A 142 -1.14 14.85 -13.23
C PHE A 142 -1.63 13.47 -13.64
N VAL A 143 -2.69 12.96 -13.01
CA VAL A 143 -3.20 11.62 -13.29
C VAL A 143 -3.72 11.49 -14.73
N VAL A 144 -4.27 12.56 -15.30
CA VAL A 144 -4.76 12.56 -16.69
C VAL A 144 -3.60 12.40 -17.67
N ASN A 145 -2.55 13.22 -17.51
CA ASN A 145 -1.35 13.16 -18.35
C ASN A 145 -0.60 11.84 -18.12
N TRP A 146 -0.50 11.37 -16.88
CA TRP A 146 0.12 10.10 -16.52
C TRP A 146 -0.55 8.91 -17.22
N ILE A 147 -1.89 8.82 -17.17
CA ILE A 147 -2.64 7.74 -17.84
C ILE A 147 -2.45 7.80 -19.35
N ALA A 148 -2.56 8.99 -19.94
CA ALA A 148 -2.37 9.17 -21.37
C ALA A 148 -0.95 8.77 -21.80
N GLY A 149 0.07 9.25 -21.08
CA GLY A 149 1.48 8.93 -21.31
C GLY A 149 1.76 7.44 -21.31
N ILE A 150 1.33 6.74 -20.25
CA ILE A 150 1.51 5.28 -20.11
C ILE A 150 0.81 4.52 -21.22
N VAL A 151 -0.47 4.81 -21.46
CA VAL A 151 -1.25 4.12 -22.51
C VAL A 151 -0.58 4.33 -23.87
N TYR A 152 -0.18 5.56 -24.18
CA TYR A 152 0.44 5.90 -25.46
C TYR A 152 1.81 5.25 -25.66
N THR A 153 2.60 5.06 -24.59
CA THR A 153 3.88 4.33 -24.65
C THR A 153 3.70 2.87 -25.07
N GLU A 154 2.60 2.22 -24.69
CA GLU A 154 2.33 0.82 -25.04
C GLU A 154 1.71 0.63 -26.44
N LEU A 155 1.34 1.71 -27.12
CA LEU A 155 0.73 1.62 -28.44
C LEU A 155 1.75 1.28 -29.55
N PRO A 156 1.38 0.42 -30.52
CA PRO A 156 2.18 0.20 -31.71
C PRO A 156 2.47 1.50 -32.49
N GLY A 157 3.64 1.58 -33.13
CA GLY A 157 4.11 2.79 -33.80
C GLY A 157 3.19 3.36 -34.89
N PHE A 158 2.34 2.54 -35.51
CA PHE A 158 1.38 2.99 -36.53
C PHE A 158 0.22 3.84 -35.98
N PHE A 159 0.05 3.93 -34.66
CA PHE A 159 -0.87 4.89 -34.02
C PHE A 159 -0.26 6.29 -33.85
N HIS A 160 1.03 6.45 -34.09
CA HIS A 160 1.76 7.73 -34.04
C HIS A 160 1.68 8.49 -32.71
N GLN A 161 1.54 7.77 -31.58
CA GLN A 161 1.40 8.37 -30.24
C GLN A 161 2.71 8.51 -29.46
N GLN A 162 3.85 8.05 -29.98
CA GLN A 162 5.13 8.06 -29.24
C GLN A 162 5.57 9.47 -28.79
N LYS A 163 5.35 10.49 -29.63
CA LYS A 163 5.67 11.88 -29.26
C LYS A 163 4.74 12.40 -28.17
N ALA A 164 3.43 12.17 -28.31
CA ALA A 164 2.47 12.53 -27.28
C ALA A 164 2.81 11.85 -25.94
N ALA A 165 3.13 10.55 -25.96
CA ALA A 165 3.58 9.81 -24.77
C ALA A 165 4.77 10.48 -24.08
N GLN A 166 5.79 10.84 -24.87
CA GLN A 166 6.98 11.52 -24.37
C GLN A 166 6.66 12.89 -23.74
N ASP A 167 5.79 13.68 -24.38
CA ASP A 167 5.41 15.01 -23.92
C ASP A 167 4.61 14.94 -22.61
N GLU A 168 3.63 14.03 -22.50
CA GLU A 168 2.85 13.81 -21.27
C GLU A 168 3.74 13.38 -20.09
N LEU A 169 4.62 12.40 -20.32
CA LEU A 169 5.47 11.85 -19.26
C LEU A 169 6.56 12.84 -18.82
N ASN A 170 7.11 13.65 -19.74
CA ASN A 170 8.02 14.73 -19.38
C ASN A 170 7.29 15.78 -18.52
N TRP A 171 6.06 16.15 -18.89
CA TRP A 171 5.26 17.07 -18.09
C TRP A 171 5.04 16.53 -16.68
N CYS A 172 4.72 15.23 -16.53
CA CYS A 172 4.59 14.60 -15.22
C CYS A 172 5.89 14.67 -14.40
N ALA A 173 7.03 14.37 -15.03
CA ALA A 173 8.33 14.46 -14.34
C ALA A 173 8.67 15.89 -13.89
N GLU A 174 8.34 16.90 -14.69
CA GLU A 174 8.54 18.33 -14.37
C GLU A 174 7.54 18.84 -13.32
N ASN A 175 6.38 18.20 -13.20
CA ASN A 175 5.31 18.54 -12.25
C ASN A 175 5.16 17.47 -11.16
N ALA A 176 6.27 16.89 -10.72
CA ALA A 176 6.31 15.84 -9.70
C ALA A 176 5.51 16.17 -8.42
N SER A 177 5.49 17.44 -8.00
CA SER A 177 4.73 17.90 -6.83
C SER A 177 3.20 17.84 -6.99
N LYS A 178 2.70 17.68 -8.21
CA LYS A 178 1.27 17.49 -8.51
C LYS A 178 0.86 16.00 -8.51
N ALA A 179 1.80 15.08 -8.34
CA ALA A 179 1.48 13.66 -8.24
C ALA A 179 0.64 13.40 -6.97
N PRO A 180 -0.33 12.46 -7.00
CA PRO A 180 -1.05 12.07 -5.79
C PRO A 180 -0.10 11.55 -4.70
N ASP A 181 0.96 10.87 -5.12
CA ASP A 181 2.02 10.34 -4.27
C ASP A 181 3.33 10.27 -5.09
N PRO A 182 4.52 10.49 -4.49
CA PRO A 182 5.81 10.32 -5.16
C PRO A 182 5.98 9.00 -5.92
N GLY A 183 5.37 7.91 -5.46
CA GLY A 183 5.40 6.58 -6.09
C GLY A 183 4.91 6.57 -7.53
N TRP A 184 4.03 7.49 -7.93
CA TRP A 184 3.54 7.56 -9.32
C TRP A 184 4.63 7.89 -10.33
N LEU A 185 5.72 8.54 -9.90
CA LEU A 185 6.86 8.84 -10.75
C LEU A 185 7.63 7.58 -11.17
N ARG A 186 7.46 6.45 -10.46
CA ARG A 186 8.05 5.16 -10.82
C ARG A 186 7.68 4.79 -12.25
N GLU A 187 6.39 4.81 -12.56
CA GLU A 187 5.90 4.53 -13.91
C GLU A 187 6.30 5.63 -14.90
N VAL A 188 6.34 6.90 -14.47
CA VAL A 188 6.81 7.99 -15.35
C VAL A 188 8.22 7.70 -15.86
N TYR A 189 9.15 7.39 -14.96
CA TYR A 189 10.52 7.06 -15.36
C TYR A 189 10.58 5.72 -16.11
N TYR A 190 9.84 4.70 -15.69
CA TYR A 190 9.80 3.43 -16.40
C TYR A 190 9.42 3.59 -17.88
N HIS A 191 8.33 4.31 -18.17
CA HIS A 191 7.87 4.51 -19.55
C HIS A 191 8.75 5.49 -20.34
N LEU A 192 9.31 6.52 -19.72
CA LEU A 192 10.35 7.36 -20.34
C LEU A 192 11.59 6.54 -20.73
N GLY A 193 11.97 5.57 -19.89
CA GLY A 193 13.03 4.62 -20.16
C GLY A 193 12.74 3.72 -21.36
N LYS A 194 11.51 3.18 -21.46
CA LYS A 194 11.06 2.38 -22.64
C LYS A 194 11.11 3.21 -23.92
N LEU A 195 10.65 4.46 -23.89
CA LEU A 195 10.70 5.37 -25.04
C LEU A 195 12.15 5.67 -25.46
N ALA A 196 13.05 5.92 -24.49
CA ALA A 196 14.47 6.10 -24.76
C ALA A 196 15.12 4.84 -25.36
N LEU A 197 14.78 3.66 -24.85
CA LEU A 197 15.27 2.38 -25.36
C LEU A 197 14.83 2.15 -26.82
N ALA A 198 13.58 2.45 -27.14
CA ALA A 198 13.03 2.34 -28.50
C ALA A 198 13.74 3.27 -29.51
N ARG A 199 14.33 4.39 -29.04
CA ARG A 199 15.14 5.32 -29.85
C ARG A 199 16.63 4.95 -29.89
N GLY A 200 17.05 3.88 -29.21
CA GLY A 200 18.45 3.48 -29.10
C GLY A 200 19.27 4.28 -28.06
N GLU A 201 18.63 5.09 -27.22
CA GLU A 201 19.27 5.93 -26.20
C GLU A 201 19.60 5.12 -24.92
N GLN A 202 20.49 4.13 -25.03
CA GLN A 202 20.78 3.15 -23.96
C GLN A 202 21.13 3.78 -22.60
N ALA A 203 22.03 4.78 -22.58
CA ALA A 203 22.46 5.42 -21.33
C ALA A 203 21.30 6.14 -20.63
N ARG A 204 20.43 6.79 -21.39
CA ARG A 204 19.26 7.50 -20.86
C ARG A 204 18.19 6.52 -20.39
N ALA A 205 17.98 5.43 -21.13
CA ALA A 205 17.08 4.36 -20.72
C ALA A 205 17.50 3.77 -19.37
N GLN A 206 18.80 3.47 -19.19
CA GLN A 206 19.30 2.96 -17.91
C GLN A 206 19.19 3.97 -16.77
N ASP A 207 19.36 5.26 -17.04
CA ASP A 207 19.16 6.30 -16.02
C ASP A 207 17.70 6.34 -15.53
N TYR A 208 16.75 6.36 -16.46
CA TYR A 208 15.34 6.30 -16.12
C TYR A 208 14.96 5.00 -15.40
N LEU A 209 15.52 3.86 -15.80
CA LEU A 209 15.30 2.59 -15.12
C LEU A 209 15.75 2.67 -13.66
N ARG A 210 16.97 3.18 -13.39
CA ARG A 210 17.45 3.38 -12.00
C ARG A 210 16.53 4.29 -11.19
N ARG A 211 16.03 5.37 -11.79
CA ARG A 211 15.12 6.32 -11.10
C ARG A 211 13.76 5.70 -10.79
N SER A 212 13.27 4.78 -11.62
CA SER A 212 12.01 4.07 -11.38
C SER A 212 12.09 3.12 -10.17
N GLY A 213 13.26 2.56 -9.88
CA GLY A 213 13.41 1.50 -8.88
C GLY A 213 13.07 0.10 -9.40
N TYR A 214 12.68 -0.04 -10.68
CA TYR A 214 12.53 -1.33 -11.33
C TYR A 214 13.88 -1.94 -11.73
N LYS A 215 13.94 -3.28 -11.71
CA LYS A 215 15.13 -4.05 -12.09
C LYS A 215 15.40 -4.03 -13.60
N ASP A 216 14.35 -4.10 -14.40
CA ASP A 216 14.41 -4.13 -15.86
C ASP A 216 13.07 -3.67 -16.47
N PHE A 217 12.99 -3.60 -17.81
CA PHE A 217 11.80 -3.20 -18.56
C PHE A 217 10.80 -4.35 -18.83
N SER A 218 10.70 -5.32 -17.92
CA SER A 218 9.81 -6.48 -18.05
C SER A 218 8.80 -6.62 -16.90
N SER A 219 8.60 -5.58 -16.09
CA SER A 219 7.60 -5.61 -15.01
C SER A 219 6.20 -5.91 -15.56
N PRO A 220 5.51 -6.95 -15.05
CA PRO A 220 4.14 -7.30 -15.45
C PRO A 220 3.06 -6.56 -14.64
N ILE A 221 3.48 -5.68 -13.74
CA ILE A 221 2.62 -4.91 -12.83
C ILE A 221 2.99 -3.43 -12.87
N THR A 222 2.04 -2.61 -12.47
CA THR A 222 2.17 -1.17 -12.28
C THR A 222 2.21 -0.86 -10.78
N LEU A 223 3.23 -0.12 -10.35
CA LEU A 223 3.39 0.32 -8.98
C LEU A 223 3.30 1.85 -8.90
N THR A 224 2.31 2.33 -8.15
CA THR A 224 2.07 3.75 -7.84
C THR A 224 2.35 4.10 -6.39
N THR A 225 2.75 3.12 -5.57
CA THR A 225 3.11 3.30 -4.16
C THR A 225 4.56 3.80 -4.02
N PRO A 226 4.87 4.63 -3.00
CA PRO A 226 6.24 5.06 -2.73
C PRO A 226 7.04 3.97 -1.99
N PHE A 227 6.43 2.83 -1.71
CA PHE A 227 7.07 1.73 -0.99
C PHE A 227 8.35 1.26 -1.65
N SER A 228 9.31 0.89 -0.80
CA SER A 228 10.50 0.16 -1.20
C SER A 228 10.68 -1.11 -0.39
N GLU A 229 11.17 -2.16 -1.04
CA GLU A 229 11.53 -3.45 -0.48
C GLU A 229 12.99 -3.74 -0.83
N ASP A 230 13.87 -3.67 0.16
CA ASP A 230 15.29 -4.01 0.02
C ASP A 230 15.65 -5.17 0.95
N VAL A 231 16.41 -6.13 0.41
CA VAL A 231 16.77 -7.35 1.16
C VAL A 231 17.63 -7.04 2.39
N MET A 232 18.40 -5.97 2.39
CA MET A 232 19.29 -5.61 3.48
C MET A 232 18.63 -4.67 4.48
N SER A 233 17.92 -3.63 4.01
CA SER A 233 17.33 -2.59 4.88
C SER A 233 15.84 -2.77 5.18
N GLY A 234 15.16 -3.71 4.52
CA GLY A 234 13.74 -3.97 4.68
C GLY A 234 12.84 -2.99 3.94
N HIS A 235 11.62 -2.87 4.46
CA HIS A 235 10.57 -2.01 3.93
C HIS A 235 10.76 -0.55 4.34
N ALA A 236 10.39 0.37 3.46
CA ALA A 236 10.14 1.77 3.80
C ALA A 236 8.85 2.23 3.14
N PHE A 237 7.98 2.90 3.91
CA PHE A 237 6.65 3.31 3.46
C PHE A 237 6.63 4.57 2.59
N ALA A 238 7.76 5.27 2.48
CA ALA A 238 7.84 6.55 1.79
C ALA A 238 9.20 6.74 1.10
N SER A 239 9.26 7.69 0.17
CA SER A 239 10.53 8.24 -0.30
C SER A 239 11.19 9.06 0.81
N ARG A 240 12.53 8.98 0.88
CA ARG A 240 13.32 9.80 1.82
C ARG A 240 12.96 11.27 1.72
N ARG A 241 12.45 11.83 2.81
CA ARG A 241 12.03 13.22 2.90
C ARG A 241 12.22 13.74 4.33
N ILE A 242 12.66 14.99 4.43
CA ILE A 242 12.65 15.76 5.68
C ILE A 242 11.63 16.88 5.51
N THR A 243 10.67 16.98 6.41
CA THR A 243 9.63 18.01 6.40
C THR A 243 9.61 18.76 7.73
N GLU A 244 9.54 20.08 7.68
CA GLU A 244 9.29 20.90 8.86
C GLU A 244 7.77 20.99 9.08
N ILE A 245 7.22 20.21 10.01
CA ILE A 245 5.80 20.24 10.38
C ILE A 245 5.45 21.60 10.99
N VAL A 246 6.31 22.03 11.93
CA VAL A 246 6.30 23.40 12.45
C VAL A 246 7.65 24.02 12.08
N PRO A 247 7.68 25.13 11.31
CA PRO A 247 8.92 25.69 10.77
C PRO A 247 10.00 25.88 11.83
N ARG A 248 11.17 25.29 11.61
CA ARG A 248 12.36 25.28 12.47
C ARG A 248 12.13 24.75 13.89
N ARG A 249 11.03 24.04 14.12
CA ARG A 249 10.58 23.58 15.44
C ARG A 249 10.33 22.10 15.49
N VAL A 250 9.57 21.55 14.54
CA VAL A 250 9.23 20.13 14.52
C VAL A 250 9.58 19.58 13.14
N TYR A 251 10.50 18.62 13.12
CA TYR A 251 10.99 17.94 11.93
C TYR A 251 10.43 16.53 11.89
N ALA A 252 9.93 16.11 10.73
CA ALA A 252 9.55 14.73 10.43
C ALA A 252 10.49 14.17 9.34
N LEU A 253 11.00 12.96 9.56
CA LEU A 253 11.81 12.23 8.59
C LEU A 253 11.08 10.96 8.17
N SER A 254 10.68 10.91 6.91
CA SER A 254 9.96 9.79 6.31
C SER A 254 10.88 9.03 5.34
N GLY A 255 10.70 7.71 5.23
CA GLY A 255 11.32 6.90 4.17
C GLY A 255 12.80 6.55 4.38
N TYR A 256 13.34 6.76 5.58
CA TYR A 256 14.68 6.30 5.95
C TYR A 256 14.69 4.83 6.39
N GLU A 257 13.55 4.35 6.89
CA GLU A 257 13.30 2.98 7.31
C GLU A 257 11.77 2.73 7.47
N PHE A 258 11.40 1.75 8.28
CA PHE A 258 10.02 1.37 8.56
C PHE A 258 9.26 2.43 9.38
N THR A 259 9.90 3.04 10.38
CA THR A 259 9.30 4.06 11.25
C THR A 259 9.69 5.49 10.85
N GLU A 260 8.82 6.45 11.15
CA GLU A 260 9.10 7.89 11.05
C GLU A 260 9.87 8.37 12.26
N TYR A 261 10.87 9.23 12.02
CA TYR A 261 11.52 9.94 13.10
C TYR A 261 10.97 11.34 13.24
N TYR A 262 10.75 11.78 14.48
CA TYR A 262 10.46 13.19 14.76
C TYR A 262 11.49 13.81 15.67
N PHE A 263 11.79 15.08 15.41
CA PHE A 263 12.69 15.88 16.25
C PHE A 263 12.09 17.25 16.54
N VAL A 264 12.16 17.66 17.80
CA VAL A 264 11.56 18.89 18.32
C VAL A 264 12.63 19.77 18.94
N VAL A 265 12.72 21.02 18.47
CA VAL A 265 13.62 22.04 19.02
C VAL A 265 12.90 22.78 20.15
N THR A 266 13.45 22.74 21.36
CA THR A 266 12.85 23.37 22.54
C THR A 266 12.70 24.87 22.39
N ASP A 267 11.77 25.48 23.13
CA ASP A 267 11.39 26.89 22.99
C ASP A 267 12.58 27.85 23.09
N ASP A 268 13.51 27.57 24.02
CA ASP A 268 14.76 28.31 24.22
C ASP A 268 15.85 28.05 23.16
N GLY A 269 15.64 27.06 22.28
CA GLY A 269 16.52 26.68 21.19
C GLY A 269 17.79 25.93 21.62
N ARG A 270 17.85 25.42 22.85
CA ARG A 270 19.08 24.84 23.43
C ARG A 270 19.12 23.33 23.45
N GLU A 271 17.98 22.68 23.27
CA GLU A 271 17.85 21.22 23.34
C GLU A 271 17.04 20.69 22.14
N LEU A 272 17.38 19.48 21.71
CA LEU A 272 16.65 18.70 20.73
C LEU A 272 16.02 17.49 21.45
N ILE A 273 14.76 17.24 21.15
CA ILE A 273 13.97 16.11 21.66
C ILE A 273 13.66 15.19 20.48
N GLY A 274 13.93 13.89 20.61
CA GLY A 274 13.50 12.88 19.65
C GLY A 274 12.17 12.25 20.06
N ILE A 275 11.38 11.82 19.09
CA ILE A 275 10.23 10.93 19.27
C ILE A 275 10.57 9.63 18.53
N ASP A 276 10.57 8.54 19.28
CA ASP A 276 11.01 7.20 18.89
C ASP A 276 12.48 7.12 18.46
N ALA A 277 12.99 5.89 18.42
CA ALA A 277 14.38 5.57 18.09
C ALA A 277 14.51 4.75 16.80
N GLY A 278 13.41 4.36 16.17
CA GLY A 278 13.39 3.53 14.97
C GLY A 278 13.79 2.08 15.22
N THR A 279 13.99 1.33 14.14
CA THR A 279 14.14 -0.13 14.11
C THR A 279 15.57 -0.58 14.28
N ARG A 280 16.55 0.20 13.81
CA ARG A 280 17.95 -0.22 13.78
C ARG A 280 18.92 0.93 14.03
N PRO A 281 20.08 0.67 14.66
CA PRO A 281 21.09 1.70 14.90
C PRO A 281 21.68 2.30 13.61
N ASP A 282 21.78 1.51 12.53
CA ASP A 282 22.34 1.98 11.25
C ASP A 282 21.40 2.95 10.52
N SER A 283 20.10 2.67 10.53
CA SER A 283 19.10 3.57 9.96
C SER A 283 18.84 4.82 10.81
N ALA A 284 18.84 4.68 12.14
CA ALA A 284 18.82 5.83 13.06
C ALA A 284 19.98 6.80 12.80
N LYS A 285 21.18 6.26 12.55
CA LYS A 285 22.34 7.04 12.15
C LYS A 285 22.12 7.77 10.84
N GLU A 286 21.66 7.06 9.82
CA GLU A 286 21.44 7.66 8.49
C GLU A 286 20.41 8.78 8.54
N ALA A 287 19.28 8.57 9.23
CA ALA A 287 18.24 9.57 9.41
C ALA A 287 18.76 10.81 10.17
N TYR A 288 19.45 10.59 11.29
CA TYR A 288 19.96 11.69 12.10
C TYR A 288 21.06 12.50 11.42
N GLU A 289 21.98 11.84 10.69
CA GLU A 289 23.00 12.52 9.88
C GLU A 289 22.35 13.35 8.76
N ALA A 290 21.29 12.83 8.12
CA ALA A 290 20.53 13.58 7.12
C ALA A 290 19.83 14.81 7.73
N LEU A 291 19.24 14.68 8.92
CA LEU A 291 18.67 15.81 9.66
C LEU A 291 19.73 16.87 9.95
N ARG A 292 20.89 16.47 10.46
CA ARG A 292 22.00 17.39 10.76
C ARG A 292 22.53 18.08 9.51
N ALA A 293 22.55 17.40 8.36
CA ALA A 293 22.93 18.01 7.09
C ALA A 293 21.87 19.01 6.60
N TYR A 294 20.58 18.72 6.79
CA TYR A 294 19.47 19.59 6.42
C TYR A 294 19.37 20.84 7.31
N ALA A 295 19.54 20.66 8.62
CA ALA A 295 19.47 21.72 9.63
C ALA A 295 20.77 21.72 10.49
N PRO A 296 21.85 22.36 10.01
CA PRO A 296 23.17 22.29 10.66
C PRO A 296 23.24 22.96 12.04
N ASN A 297 22.28 23.84 12.36
CA ASN A 297 22.26 24.61 13.60
C ASN A 297 21.38 23.99 14.70
N LEU A 298 20.98 22.72 14.57
CA LEU A 298 20.18 22.06 15.60
C LEU A 298 20.95 21.96 16.94
N PRO A 299 20.27 22.13 18.09
CA PRO A 299 20.88 21.90 19.40
C PRO A 299 21.24 20.42 19.63
N GLU A 300 21.89 20.12 20.77
CA GLU A 300 22.19 18.73 21.16
C GLU A 300 20.91 17.93 21.47
N LEU A 301 20.88 16.65 21.09
CA LEU A 301 19.83 15.72 21.46
C LEU A 301 19.97 15.35 22.94
N THR A 302 18.99 15.71 23.77
CA THR A 302 19.03 15.49 25.23
C THR A 302 17.97 14.51 25.72
N THR A 303 16.87 14.36 24.99
CA THR A 303 15.72 13.55 25.41
C THR A 303 15.15 12.79 24.21
N ILE A 304 14.74 11.54 24.43
CA ILE A 304 13.93 10.77 23.49
C ILE A 304 12.70 10.25 24.23
N PHE A 305 11.51 10.54 23.69
CA PHE A 305 10.26 9.92 24.14
C PHE A 305 9.92 8.76 23.23
N ILE A 306 9.72 7.59 23.82
CA ILE A 306 9.24 6.40 23.13
C ILE A 306 7.73 6.38 23.23
N THR A 307 7.04 6.34 22.09
CA THR A 307 5.58 6.27 22.02
C THR A 307 5.06 4.93 22.53
N HIS A 308 5.74 3.84 22.17
CA HIS A 308 5.48 2.48 22.63
C HIS A 308 6.69 1.60 22.34
N SER A 309 6.80 0.45 23.04
CA SER A 309 8.05 -0.32 23.06
C SER A 309 8.06 -1.45 22.05
N HIS A 310 7.70 -1.13 20.81
CA HIS A 310 7.82 -2.02 19.66
C HIS A 310 9.22 -1.98 19.03
N TRP A 311 9.59 -3.09 18.39
CA TRP A 311 10.85 -3.32 17.67
C TRP A 311 11.30 -2.19 16.75
N ASP A 312 10.38 -1.59 15.99
CA ASP A 312 10.59 -0.49 15.05
C ASP A 312 10.57 0.90 15.69
N HIS A 313 10.30 0.99 17.00
CA HIS A 313 10.34 2.24 17.77
C HIS A 313 11.53 2.30 18.74
N VAL A 314 12.09 1.16 19.15
CA VAL A 314 13.17 1.10 20.15
C VAL A 314 14.50 0.56 19.62
N GLY A 315 14.52 -0.15 18.50
CA GLY A 315 15.72 -0.83 17.99
C GLY A 315 16.90 0.09 17.67
N GLY A 316 16.66 1.36 17.31
CA GLY A 316 17.76 2.32 17.07
C GLY A 316 18.33 2.99 18.32
N HIS A 317 17.87 2.66 19.53
CA HIS A 317 18.24 3.37 20.76
C HIS A 317 19.76 3.42 21.02
N SER A 318 20.48 2.34 20.71
CA SER A 318 21.91 2.22 21.00
C SER A 318 22.76 3.23 20.20
N TYR A 319 22.30 3.63 19.01
CA TYR A 319 22.93 4.70 18.24
C TYR A 319 22.85 6.03 19.00
N PHE A 320 21.66 6.42 19.47
CA PHE A 320 21.48 7.69 20.16
C PHE A 320 22.21 7.73 21.52
N GLN A 321 22.28 6.60 22.23
CA GLN A 321 23.12 6.46 23.43
C GLN A 321 24.61 6.66 23.11
N SER A 322 25.10 6.10 21.99
CA SER A 322 26.48 6.27 21.56
C SER A 322 26.81 7.71 21.14
N LEU A 323 25.81 8.44 20.61
CA LEU A 323 25.93 9.83 20.19
C LEU A 323 26.03 10.77 21.39
N ASN A 324 25.19 10.57 22.40
CA ASN A 324 25.21 11.33 23.64
C ASN A 324 24.85 10.41 24.82
N PRO A 325 25.83 9.99 25.64
CA PRO A 325 25.58 9.15 26.82
C PRO A 325 24.68 9.80 27.89
N ARG A 326 24.37 11.09 27.75
CA ARG A 326 23.45 11.83 28.64
C ARG A 326 22.03 11.94 28.08
N VAL A 327 21.73 11.36 26.91
CA VAL A 327 20.36 11.35 26.39
C VAL A 327 19.47 10.54 27.32
N HIS A 328 18.29 11.06 27.65
CA HIS A 328 17.33 10.36 28.50
C HIS A 328 16.19 9.77 27.68
N PHE A 329 15.97 8.46 27.82
CA PHE A 329 14.84 7.75 27.26
C PHE A 329 13.67 7.71 28.24
N TYR A 330 12.50 8.15 27.78
CA TYR A 330 11.23 8.07 28.50
C TYR A 330 10.33 7.07 27.80
N ALA A 331 9.82 6.09 28.53
CA ALA A 331 8.86 5.10 28.01
C ALA A 331 7.78 4.78 29.05
N ARG A 332 6.78 4.01 28.68
CA ARG A 332 5.72 3.56 29.59
C ARG A 332 6.27 2.58 30.62
N SER A 333 5.68 2.56 31.81
CA SER A 333 6.17 1.71 32.92
C SER A 333 5.99 0.22 32.66
N ASN A 334 5.06 -0.17 31.80
CA ASN A 334 4.77 -1.55 31.40
C ASN A 334 5.52 -2.00 30.13
N TYR A 335 6.54 -1.25 29.68
CA TYR A 335 7.30 -1.55 28.45
C TYR A 335 7.84 -3.00 28.35
N GLN A 336 8.17 -3.61 29.49
CA GLN A 336 8.73 -4.98 29.52
C GLN A 336 7.73 -6.04 29.09
N GLU A 337 6.43 -5.82 29.36
CA GLU A 337 5.37 -6.74 28.94
C GLU A 337 5.30 -6.77 27.42
N GLU A 338 5.38 -5.60 26.78
CA GLU A 338 5.36 -5.46 25.33
C GLU A 338 6.58 -6.12 24.68
N LEU A 339 7.79 -5.74 25.10
CA LEU A 339 9.02 -6.36 24.59
C LEU A 339 9.01 -7.88 24.76
N THR A 340 8.45 -8.39 25.87
CA THR A 340 8.35 -9.84 26.09
C THR A 340 7.37 -10.48 25.10
N GLY A 341 6.24 -9.84 24.81
CA GLY A 341 5.28 -10.27 23.80
C GLY A 341 5.91 -10.37 22.42
N GLU A 342 6.57 -9.29 21.97
CA GLU A 342 7.25 -9.24 20.68
C GLU A 342 8.34 -10.30 20.55
N LEU A 343 9.21 -10.43 21.56
CA LEU A 343 10.35 -11.38 21.53
C LEU A 343 9.91 -12.84 21.55
N ASN A 344 8.70 -13.14 22.05
CA ASN A 344 8.10 -14.47 22.01
C ASN A 344 7.33 -14.75 20.70
N GLY A 345 7.14 -13.72 19.87
CA GLY A 345 6.51 -13.85 18.57
C GLY A 345 7.39 -14.58 17.53
N PRO A 346 6.84 -14.93 16.35
CA PRO A 346 7.61 -15.63 15.32
C PRO A 346 8.69 -14.73 14.69
N GLY A 347 9.95 -14.91 15.10
CA GLY A 347 11.09 -14.10 14.61
C GLY A 347 11.36 -14.12 13.10
N ILE A 348 10.75 -15.04 12.34
CA ILE A 348 10.85 -15.08 10.87
C ILE A 348 10.30 -13.81 10.20
N PHE A 349 9.40 -13.08 10.88
CA PHE A 349 8.81 -11.85 10.33
C PHE A 349 9.74 -10.64 10.44
N GLY A 350 10.57 -10.53 11.48
CA GLY A 350 11.46 -9.37 11.64
C GLY A 350 12.36 -9.13 10.43
N GLN A 351 13.01 -10.16 9.89
CA GLN A 351 13.83 -10.02 8.68
C GLN A 351 13.03 -9.75 7.40
N ARG A 352 11.74 -10.13 7.35
CA ARG A 352 10.88 -9.85 6.18
C ARG A 352 10.48 -8.38 6.12
N PHE A 353 10.25 -7.76 7.27
CA PHE A 353 9.85 -6.36 7.38
C PHE A 353 11.06 -5.43 7.40
N PHE A 354 12.14 -5.82 8.08
CA PHE A 354 13.28 -4.94 8.39
C PHE A 354 14.59 -5.35 7.72
N GLY A 355 14.55 -6.38 6.87
CA GLY A 355 15.70 -6.84 6.10
C GLY A 355 16.74 -7.59 6.95
N LYS A 356 17.77 -8.07 6.25
CA LYS A 356 18.83 -8.92 6.85
C LYS A 356 19.72 -8.22 7.88
N ARG A 357 19.70 -6.89 7.94
CA ARG A 357 20.46 -6.12 8.96
C ARG A 357 19.75 -6.03 10.29
N PHE A 358 18.46 -6.36 10.35
CA PHE A 358 17.73 -6.37 11.59
C PHE A 358 18.30 -7.39 12.58
N ASN A 359 18.56 -6.93 13.80
CA ASN A 359 19.00 -7.76 14.90
C ASN A 359 18.03 -7.57 16.07
N VAL A 360 17.43 -8.68 16.52
CA VAL A 360 16.52 -8.69 17.66
C VAL A 360 17.20 -8.25 18.97
N ASP A 361 18.53 -8.39 19.07
CA ASP A 361 19.29 -7.90 20.22
C ASP A 361 19.20 -6.38 20.35
N ASP A 362 19.05 -5.65 19.25
CA ASP A 362 18.87 -4.20 19.27
C ASP A 362 17.55 -3.80 19.95
N VAL A 363 16.55 -4.67 19.93
CA VAL A 363 15.26 -4.48 20.61
C VAL A 363 15.36 -4.90 22.07
N SER A 364 15.84 -6.12 22.33
CA SER A 364 15.88 -6.69 23.69
C SER A 364 16.80 -5.94 24.66
N ASN A 365 17.79 -5.20 24.14
CA ASN A 365 18.69 -4.38 24.95
C ASN A 365 18.09 -3.03 25.37
N PHE A 366 16.93 -2.63 24.81
CA PHE A 366 16.30 -1.36 25.14
C PHE A 366 15.88 -1.29 26.62
N LYS A 367 16.24 -0.18 27.28
CA LYS A 367 15.81 0.16 28.63
C LYS A 367 15.60 1.68 28.73
N PRO A 368 14.43 2.15 29.22
CA PRO A 368 14.22 3.56 29.47
C PRO A 368 14.96 4.02 30.73
N ASP A 369 15.38 5.28 30.74
CA ASP A 369 15.93 5.94 31.93
C ASP A 369 14.83 6.41 32.89
N LYS A 370 13.66 6.72 32.34
CA LYS A 370 12.49 7.23 33.04
C LYS A 370 11.24 6.50 32.55
N THR A 371 10.43 6.04 33.50
CA THR A 371 9.17 5.37 33.19
C THR A 371 7.96 6.24 33.54
N ILE A 372 6.90 6.10 32.75
CA ILE A 372 5.65 6.86 32.88
C ILE A 372 4.48 5.90 33.10
N ASP A 373 3.85 5.97 34.26
CA ASP A 373 2.68 5.15 34.63
C ASP A 373 1.36 5.92 34.55
N ARG A 374 1.41 7.25 34.69
CA ARG A 374 0.26 8.18 34.69
C ARG A 374 0.53 9.40 33.83
N ARG A 375 -0.54 10.15 33.53
CA ARG A 375 -0.41 11.44 32.84
C ARG A 375 0.60 12.33 33.56
N THR A 376 1.59 12.79 32.82
CA THR A 376 2.74 13.53 33.34
C THR A 376 2.98 14.77 32.52
N GLU A 377 3.12 15.92 33.18
CA GLU A 377 3.50 17.17 32.51
C GLU A 377 4.98 17.45 32.78
N LEU A 378 5.72 17.77 31.72
CA LEU A 378 7.13 18.10 31.76
C LEU A 378 7.37 19.47 31.11
N LYS A 379 8.50 20.07 31.46
CA LYS A 379 9.01 21.28 30.81
C LYS A 379 10.49 21.10 30.52
N ILE A 380 10.85 21.04 29.24
CA ILE A 380 12.24 20.83 28.75
C ILE A 380 12.60 22.00 27.83
N GLY A 381 13.72 22.68 28.07
CA GLY A 381 14.12 23.89 27.33
C GLY A 381 13.01 24.94 27.16
N GLY A 382 12.08 25.04 28.12
CA GLY A 382 10.91 25.94 28.05
C GLY A 382 9.65 25.34 27.43
N THR A 383 9.74 24.29 26.62
CA THR A 383 8.60 23.65 25.94
C THR A 383 7.78 22.82 26.91
N ARG A 384 6.45 23.04 26.92
CA ARG A 384 5.48 22.26 27.69
C ARG A 384 5.14 20.96 26.96
N ILE A 385 5.26 19.84 27.67
CA ILE A 385 5.05 18.50 27.12
C ILE A 385 4.09 17.75 28.04
N GLU A 386 3.04 17.16 27.49
CA GLU A 386 2.16 16.25 28.24
C GLU A 386 2.35 14.83 27.72
N LEU A 387 2.79 13.93 28.59
CA LEU A 387 2.88 12.50 28.34
C LEU A 387 1.59 11.85 28.83
N ILE A 388 0.86 11.21 27.93
CA ILE A 388 -0.48 10.68 28.17
C ILE A 388 -0.46 9.18 27.88
N PRO A 389 -0.38 8.34 28.92
CA PRO A 389 -0.65 6.91 28.80
C PRO A 389 -1.96 6.62 28.06
N VAL A 390 -1.89 5.75 27.08
CA VAL A 390 -3.03 5.18 26.37
C VAL A 390 -3.05 3.68 26.66
N GLN A 391 -4.25 3.11 26.73
CA GLN A 391 -4.42 1.67 26.88
C GLN A 391 -4.83 1.14 25.52
N GLY A 392 -3.98 0.35 24.87
CA GLY A 392 -4.35 -0.38 23.67
C GLY A 392 -4.30 0.45 22.38
N GLY A 393 -5.07 0.00 21.38
CA GLY A 393 -4.74 0.25 19.99
C GLY A 393 -3.90 -0.88 19.46
N GLU A 394 -2.64 -0.59 19.12
CA GLU A 394 -1.62 -1.60 18.82
C GLU A 394 -1.10 -2.27 20.09
N THR A 395 -0.51 -1.47 21.01
CA THR A 395 0.14 -2.01 22.22
C THR A 395 -0.50 -1.54 23.54
N PRO A 396 -0.45 -2.36 24.60
CA PRO A 396 -0.80 -1.97 25.97
C PRO A 396 0.11 -0.88 26.57
N ASP A 397 1.30 -0.67 26.03
CA ASP A 397 2.27 0.32 26.52
C ASP A 397 2.30 1.61 25.67
N ALA A 398 1.23 1.92 24.95
CA ALA A 398 1.13 3.14 24.17
C ALA A 398 1.12 4.44 25.02
N MET A 399 1.70 5.50 24.46
CA MET A 399 1.78 6.83 25.05
C MET A 399 1.71 7.93 24.00
N PHE A 400 0.76 8.85 24.16
CA PHE A 400 0.74 10.07 23.38
C PHE A 400 1.67 11.12 23.99
N ILE A 401 2.35 11.85 23.11
CA ILE A 401 3.24 12.96 23.47
C ILE A 401 2.65 14.24 22.88
N ASN A 402 2.08 15.07 23.74
CA ASN A 402 1.35 16.27 23.34
C ASN A 402 2.21 17.52 23.57
N LEU A 403 2.33 18.34 22.52
CA LEU A 403 2.94 19.67 22.53
C LEU A 403 1.84 20.72 22.28
N PRO A 404 1.10 21.12 23.33
CA PRO A 404 -0.10 21.92 23.19
C PRO A 404 0.17 23.30 22.59
N ASP A 405 1.30 23.92 22.92
CA ASP A 405 1.66 25.25 22.43
C ASP A 405 2.02 25.25 20.92
N GLN A 406 2.43 24.10 20.39
CA GLN A 406 2.71 23.89 18.97
C GLN A 406 1.51 23.25 18.23
N GLY A 407 0.45 22.85 18.95
CA GLY A 407 -0.68 22.14 18.36
C GLY A 407 -0.33 20.77 17.79
N VAL A 408 0.73 20.12 18.30
CA VAL A 408 1.23 18.83 17.80
C VAL A 408 0.93 17.72 18.80
N LEU A 409 0.41 16.59 18.30
CA LEU A 409 0.22 15.36 19.07
C LEU A 409 0.91 14.21 18.33
N PHE A 410 1.95 13.65 18.95
CA PHE A 410 2.55 12.40 18.49
C PHE A 410 1.80 11.24 19.14
N VAL A 411 1.35 10.30 18.32
CA VAL A 411 0.44 9.22 18.76
C VAL A 411 0.98 7.82 18.55
N GLY A 412 2.23 7.70 18.07
CA GLY A 412 2.79 6.40 17.66
C GLY A 412 1.81 5.67 16.75
N ASP A 413 1.57 4.42 17.08
CA ASP A 413 0.80 3.50 16.23
C ASP A 413 -0.49 3.01 16.91
N PHE A 414 -1.06 3.85 17.78
CA PHE A 414 -2.33 3.57 18.45
C PHE A 414 -3.46 3.17 17.48
N ILE A 415 -3.40 3.66 16.23
CA ILE A 415 -4.29 3.27 15.15
C ILE A 415 -3.51 2.54 14.06
N MET A 416 -3.23 1.27 14.35
CA MET A 416 -2.80 0.33 13.32
C MET A 416 -3.99 -0.43 12.74
N PRO A 417 -4.15 -0.47 11.40
CA PRO A 417 -5.22 -1.23 10.75
C PRO A 417 -5.33 -2.66 11.25
N TYR A 418 -4.18 -3.27 11.51
CA TYR A 418 -4.00 -4.64 11.96
C TYR A 418 -4.37 -4.89 13.44
N LEU A 419 -4.68 -3.80 14.19
CA LEU A 419 -4.88 -3.79 15.64
C LEU A 419 -3.77 -4.59 16.32
N GLY A 420 -2.51 -4.16 16.20
CA GLY A 420 -1.35 -5.00 16.54
C GLY A 420 -0.54 -5.43 15.32
N ALA A 421 0.72 -5.77 15.50
CA ALA A 421 1.45 -6.66 14.62
C ALA A 421 0.62 -7.96 14.40
N PRO A 422 0.27 -8.32 13.16
CA PRO A 422 -0.70 -9.39 12.90
C PRO A 422 -0.17 -10.80 13.19
N PHE A 423 1.07 -10.93 13.64
CA PHE A 423 1.71 -12.19 14.05
C PHE A 423 2.02 -12.22 15.56
N VAL A 424 1.57 -11.23 16.32
CA VAL A 424 1.63 -11.18 17.78
C VAL A 424 0.19 -11.05 18.32
N GLU A 425 -0.11 -11.77 19.41
CA GLU A 425 -1.42 -11.72 20.08
C GLU A 425 -1.58 -10.46 20.95
N GLU A 426 -1.39 -9.30 20.34
CA GLU A 426 -1.59 -7.97 20.94
C GLU A 426 -2.88 -7.31 20.41
N GLY A 427 -3.01 -5.99 20.57
CA GLY A 427 -4.12 -5.26 19.99
C GLY A 427 -5.40 -5.23 20.83
N ASP A 428 -5.93 -4.03 21.01
CA ASP A 428 -7.19 -3.81 21.73
C ASP A 428 -8.04 -2.77 21.01
N LEU A 429 -9.15 -3.25 20.42
CA LEU A 429 -10.10 -2.38 19.74
C LEU A 429 -10.77 -1.41 20.71
N GLN A 430 -11.10 -1.80 21.95
CA GLN A 430 -11.72 -0.87 22.89
C GLN A 430 -10.72 0.25 23.25
N GLY A 431 -9.47 -0.11 23.50
CA GLY A 431 -8.35 0.80 23.67
C GLY A 431 -8.20 1.79 22.52
N LEU A 432 -8.27 1.33 21.27
CA LEU A 432 -8.28 2.20 20.08
C LEU A 432 -9.43 3.22 20.14
N LEU A 433 -10.65 2.77 20.41
CA LEU A 433 -11.83 3.65 20.45
C LEU A 433 -11.73 4.68 21.58
N ASP A 434 -11.15 4.32 22.72
CA ASP A 434 -10.93 5.23 23.84
C ASP A 434 -9.79 6.22 23.55
N ALA A 435 -8.73 5.79 22.87
CA ALA A 435 -7.65 6.65 22.40
C ALA A 435 -8.12 7.72 21.40
N ILE A 436 -9.07 7.37 20.52
CA ILE A 436 -9.71 8.34 19.62
C ILE A 436 -10.38 9.47 20.41
N ASP A 437 -11.04 9.19 21.54
CA ASP A 437 -11.64 10.26 22.37
C ASP A 437 -10.60 11.24 22.89
N ILE A 438 -9.40 10.75 23.24
CA ILE A 438 -8.30 11.61 23.67
C ILE A 438 -7.84 12.50 22.52
N VAL A 439 -7.67 11.95 21.31
CA VAL A 439 -7.31 12.75 20.12
C VAL A 439 -8.35 13.82 19.83
N VAL A 440 -9.64 13.47 19.87
CA VAL A 440 -10.76 14.40 19.66
C VAL A 440 -10.78 15.48 20.74
N GLN A 441 -10.56 15.11 22.01
CA GLN A 441 -10.50 16.05 23.12
C GLN A 441 -9.33 17.03 22.99
N LYS A 442 -8.16 16.55 22.53
CA LYS A 442 -6.96 17.37 22.34
C LYS A 442 -7.06 18.25 21.10
N ASN A 443 -7.77 17.78 20.08
CA ASN A 443 -8.00 18.47 18.81
C ASN A 443 -6.72 19.13 18.25
N PRO A 444 -5.63 18.36 18.03
CA PRO A 444 -4.36 18.90 17.57
C PRO A 444 -4.48 19.45 16.14
N GLN A 445 -3.63 20.43 15.81
CA GLN A 445 -3.46 20.91 14.43
C GLN A 445 -2.66 19.91 13.60
N HIS A 446 -1.69 19.23 14.22
CA HIS A 446 -0.85 18.21 13.60
C HIS A 446 -0.94 16.92 14.42
N LEU A 447 -1.49 15.87 13.80
CA LEU A 447 -1.57 14.53 14.37
C LEU A 447 -0.55 13.64 13.64
N LEU A 448 0.48 13.21 14.36
CA LEU A 448 1.67 12.56 13.78
C LEU A 448 1.81 11.14 14.33
N HIS A 449 1.87 10.15 13.43
CA HIS A 449 1.91 8.72 13.75
C HIS A 449 3.31 8.15 13.60
N GLY A 450 3.52 6.89 14.00
CA GLY A 450 4.79 6.18 13.80
C GLY A 450 5.13 5.91 12.34
N HIS A 451 4.13 5.90 11.45
CA HIS A 451 4.33 5.66 10.02
C HIS A 451 3.62 6.69 9.12
N GLU A 452 4.26 7.04 7.99
CA GLU A 452 3.74 8.04 7.04
C GLU A 452 2.33 7.70 6.51
N PRO A 453 2.01 6.45 6.12
CA PRO A 453 0.67 6.13 5.64
C PRO A 453 -0.39 6.33 6.72
N LEU A 454 -0.05 6.17 8.00
CA LEU A 454 -0.98 6.41 9.10
C LEU A 454 -1.22 7.90 9.28
N THR A 455 -0.16 8.73 9.26
CA THR A 455 -0.29 10.19 9.27
C THR A 455 -1.17 10.68 8.11
N ARG A 456 -0.99 10.13 6.92
CA ARG A 456 -1.77 10.49 5.73
C ARG A 456 -3.23 10.04 5.81
N ASN A 457 -3.51 8.81 6.26
CA ASN A 457 -4.86 8.25 6.25
C ASN A 457 -5.66 8.62 7.51
N PHE A 458 -5.01 8.80 8.66
CA PHE A 458 -5.66 8.96 9.97
C PHE A 458 -5.41 10.33 10.62
N GLY A 459 -4.95 11.34 9.87
CA GLY A 459 -4.51 12.64 10.38
C GLY A 459 -5.59 13.66 10.82
N SER A 460 -6.87 13.30 10.90
CA SER A 460 -7.96 14.24 11.22
C SER A 460 -8.79 13.80 12.43
N PRO A 461 -8.85 14.59 13.52
CA PRO A 461 -9.69 14.29 14.68
C PRO A 461 -11.18 14.13 14.34
N ALA A 462 -11.71 14.96 13.44
CA ALA A 462 -13.12 14.88 13.02
C ALA A 462 -13.42 13.62 12.21
N MET A 463 -12.48 13.17 11.37
CA MET A 463 -12.62 11.89 10.66
C MET A 463 -12.53 10.72 11.66
N LEU A 464 -11.58 10.75 12.60
CA LEU A 464 -11.44 9.70 13.62
C LEU A 464 -12.69 9.56 14.50
N ALA A 465 -13.33 10.67 14.86
CA ALA A 465 -14.59 10.65 15.60
C ALA A 465 -15.70 9.88 14.84
N GLN A 466 -15.79 10.04 13.52
CA GLN A 466 -16.71 9.26 12.69
C GLN A 466 -16.25 7.81 12.57
N LEU A 467 -14.96 7.57 12.32
CA LEU A 467 -14.40 6.22 12.23
C LEU A 467 -14.67 5.40 13.49
N LYS A 468 -14.61 6.01 14.67
CA LYS A 468 -14.97 5.36 15.94
C LYS A 468 -16.40 4.82 15.94
N LEU A 469 -17.36 5.58 15.43
CA LEU A 469 -18.76 5.14 15.33
C LEU A 469 -18.89 3.97 14.35
N ASP A 470 -18.22 4.09 13.20
CA ASP A 470 -18.25 3.08 12.13
C ASP A 470 -17.61 1.75 12.58
N LEU A 471 -16.50 1.82 13.31
CA LEU A 471 -15.84 0.64 13.91
C LEU A 471 -16.66 0.06 15.07
N GLY A 472 -17.35 0.89 15.83
CA GLY A 472 -18.31 0.45 16.84
C GLY A 472 -19.44 -0.38 16.24
N TRP A 473 -20.01 0.08 15.12
CA TRP A 473 -21.01 -0.68 14.36
C TRP A 473 -20.43 -1.98 13.80
N LEU A 474 -19.24 -1.94 13.19
CA LEU A 474 -18.58 -3.12 12.64
C LEU A 474 -18.37 -4.19 13.72
N ARG A 475 -17.90 -3.78 14.91
CA ARG A 475 -17.74 -4.67 16.07
C ARG A 475 -19.03 -5.40 16.41
N GLU A 476 -20.15 -4.69 16.46
CA GLU A 476 -21.44 -5.31 16.75
C GLU A 476 -21.84 -6.34 15.68
N GLN A 477 -21.63 -6.03 14.40
CA GLN A 477 -21.94 -6.97 13.31
C GLN A 477 -21.08 -8.24 13.40
N VAL A 478 -19.77 -8.09 13.60
CA VAL A 478 -18.84 -9.22 13.73
C VAL A 478 -19.21 -10.10 14.92
N LEU A 479 -19.43 -9.52 16.09
CA LEU A 479 -19.80 -10.27 17.29
C LEU A 479 -21.16 -10.96 17.16
N ASN A 480 -22.11 -10.35 16.44
CA ASN A 480 -23.39 -10.99 16.10
C ASN A 480 -23.18 -12.21 15.20
N SER A 481 -22.33 -12.11 14.18
CA SER A 481 -21.97 -13.22 13.29
C SER A 481 -21.25 -14.34 14.02
N VAL A 482 -20.28 -14.03 14.89
CA VAL A 482 -19.58 -14.99 15.75
C VAL A 482 -20.58 -15.75 16.63
N ARG A 483 -21.53 -15.07 17.27
CA ARG A 483 -22.59 -15.73 18.07
C ARG A 483 -23.48 -16.67 17.26
N ARG A 484 -23.65 -16.41 15.96
CA ARG A 484 -24.39 -17.30 15.04
C ARG A 484 -23.55 -18.47 14.53
N GLY A 485 -22.26 -18.52 14.86
CA GLY A 485 -21.33 -19.54 14.37
C GLY A 485 -20.96 -19.35 12.89
N GLU A 486 -21.06 -18.13 12.36
CA GLU A 486 -20.63 -17.84 11.00
C GLU A 486 -19.10 -17.90 10.87
N GLU A 487 -18.61 -18.41 9.74
CA GLU A 487 -17.18 -18.52 9.48
C GLU A 487 -16.54 -17.15 9.26
N ARG A 488 -15.28 -16.98 9.65
CA ARG A 488 -14.50 -15.74 9.40
C ARG A 488 -14.58 -15.29 7.95
N ALA A 489 -14.45 -16.23 7.01
CA ALA A 489 -14.51 -15.94 5.57
C ALA A 489 -15.90 -15.42 5.12
N VAL A 490 -16.98 -15.92 5.72
CA VAL A 490 -18.35 -15.44 5.43
C VAL A 490 -18.52 -14.00 5.89
N ILE A 491 -17.98 -13.65 7.07
CA ILE A 491 -18.03 -12.28 7.61
C ILE A 491 -17.26 -11.32 6.71
N GLN A 492 -16.05 -11.71 6.26
CA GLN A 492 -15.27 -10.91 5.31
C GLN A 492 -16.03 -10.69 3.97
N GLN A 493 -16.71 -11.74 3.48
CA GLN A 493 -17.48 -11.68 2.23
C GLN A 493 -18.78 -10.90 2.33
N ALA A 494 -19.30 -10.65 3.55
CA ALA A 494 -20.55 -9.94 3.77
C ALA A 494 -20.51 -8.47 3.35
N ASN A 495 -19.33 -7.92 3.02
CA ASN A 495 -19.13 -6.52 2.64
C ASN A 495 -19.80 -5.55 3.62
N LEU A 496 -19.44 -5.65 4.89
CA LEU A 496 -20.03 -4.85 5.97
C LEU A 496 -19.72 -3.35 5.76
N ILE A 497 -20.77 -2.57 5.53
CA ILE A 497 -20.75 -1.10 5.35
C ILE A 497 -21.72 -0.48 6.37
N PRO A 498 -21.28 0.45 7.23
CA PRO A 498 -22.15 1.12 8.17
C PRO A 498 -23.26 1.86 7.40
N PRO A 499 -24.53 1.79 7.86
CA PRO A 499 -25.66 2.38 7.15
C PRO A 499 -25.48 3.86 6.80
N ASP A 500 -24.91 4.63 7.73
CA ASP A 500 -24.76 6.08 7.59
C ASP A 500 -23.42 6.49 6.95
N LEU A 501 -22.53 5.52 6.64
CA LEU A 501 -21.20 5.78 6.09
C LEU A 501 -21.31 6.67 4.85
N VAL A 502 -22.07 6.21 3.86
CA VAL A 502 -22.16 6.84 2.52
C VAL A 502 -22.87 8.21 2.54
N THR A 503 -23.64 8.50 3.58
CA THR A 503 -24.32 9.79 3.79
C THR A 503 -23.56 10.73 4.73
N GLY A 504 -22.55 10.21 5.42
CA GLY A 504 -21.73 10.91 6.40
C GLY A 504 -20.53 11.64 5.79
N ASN A 505 -19.43 11.70 6.54
CA ASN A 505 -18.21 12.39 6.15
C ASN A 505 -17.38 11.56 5.13
N PRO A 506 -17.21 11.99 3.87
CA PRO A 506 -16.47 11.22 2.86
C PRO A 506 -15.00 10.95 3.21
N ALA A 507 -14.41 11.75 4.11
CA ALA A 507 -13.03 11.54 4.56
C ALA A 507 -12.82 10.19 5.27
N VAL A 508 -13.88 9.55 5.76
CA VAL A 508 -13.80 8.25 6.46
C VAL A 508 -13.80 7.06 5.50
N PHE A 509 -14.11 7.25 4.22
CA PHE A 509 -14.29 6.14 3.27
C PHE A 509 -13.05 5.27 3.11
N LEU A 510 -11.87 5.88 2.96
CA LEU A 510 -10.63 5.13 2.85
C LEU A 510 -10.15 4.60 4.22
N PRO A 511 -10.14 5.39 5.30
CA PRO A 511 -9.81 4.92 6.65
C PRO A 511 -10.64 3.72 7.11
N TYR A 512 -11.97 3.75 6.93
CA TYR A 512 -12.82 2.61 7.27
C TYR A 512 -12.49 1.38 6.44
N PHE A 513 -12.27 1.55 5.12
CA PHE A 513 -11.89 0.45 4.24
C PHE A 513 -10.59 -0.24 4.69
N ILE A 514 -9.57 0.55 5.02
CA ILE A 514 -8.25 0.07 5.46
C ILE A 514 -8.37 -0.72 6.78
N MET A 515 -9.17 -0.23 7.73
CA MET A 515 -9.35 -0.90 9.03
C MET A 515 -10.22 -2.16 8.94
N ARG A 516 -11.23 -2.18 8.06
CA ARG A 516 -12.36 -3.12 8.12
C ARG A 516 -11.93 -4.58 8.18
N GLU A 517 -11.08 -5.01 7.24
CA GLU A 517 -10.67 -6.41 7.12
C GLU A 517 -10.01 -6.91 8.41
N HIS A 518 -9.05 -6.14 8.90
CA HIS A 518 -8.23 -6.54 10.03
C HIS A 518 -8.96 -6.42 11.37
N VAL A 519 -9.88 -5.46 11.49
CA VAL A 519 -10.80 -5.39 12.64
C VAL A 519 -11.71 -6.63 12.69
N ILE A 520 -12.21 -7.10 11.54
CA ILE A 520 -12.96 -8.36 11.48
C ILE A 520 -12.08 -9.52 11.95
N ASP A 521 -10.86 -9.61 11.43
CA ASP A 521 -9.95 -10.71 11.76
C ASP A 521 -9.59 -10.73 13.25
N ARG A 522 -9.19 -9.59 13.83
CA ARG A 522 -8.83 -9.48 15.25
C ARG A 522 -10.01 -9.79 16.16
N LEU A 523 -11.19 -9.24 15.87
CA LEU A 523 -12.39 -9.53 16.67
C LEU A 523 -12.79 -11.00 16.60
N TYR A 524 -12.71 -11.61 15.41
CA TYR A 524 -13.01 -13.03 15.29
C TYR A 524 -12.00 -13.86 16.09
N ASP A 525 -10.71 -13.56 15.95
CA ASP A 525 -9.63 -14.28 16.65
C ASP A 525 -9.77 -14.21 18.18
N GLN A 526 -10.05 -13.02 18.72
CA GLN A 526 -10.21 -12.80 20.17
C GLN A 526 -11.54 -13.33 20.74
N ASN A 527 -12.50 -13.74 19.91
CA ASN A 527 -13.83 -14.17 20.36
C ASN A 527 -14.20 -15.61 19.92
N VAL A 528 -13.31 -16.29 19.21
CA VAL A 528 -13.49 -17.68 18.76
C VAL A 528 -12.35 -18.52 19.30
N GLY A 529 -12.67 -19.67 19.89
CA GLY A 529 -11.65 -20.59 20.37
C GLY A 529 -10.83 -21.22 19.24
N TYR A 530 -9.78 -21.95 19.61
CA TYR A 530 -8.94 -22.68 18.63
C TYR A 530 -9.73 -23.73 17.82
N TRP A 531 -10.92 -24.13 18.26
CA TRP A 531 -11.89 -24.90 17.48
C TRP A 531 -13.00 -24.01 16.94
N GLN A 532 -13.17 -24.00 15.63
CA GLN A 532 -14.13 -23.17 14.92
C GLN A 532 -15.33 -23.99 14.42
N ALA A 533 -16.43 -23.30 14.12
CA ALA A 533 -17.68 -23.93 13.66
C ALA A 533 -17.56 -24.67 12.30
N ASP A 534 -16.58 -24.28 11.48
CA ASP A 534 -16.25 -24.88 10.17
C ASP A 534 -15.23 -26.04 10.28
N LEU A 535 -15.08 -26.61 11.48
CA LEU A 535 -14.11 -27.65 11.82
C LEU A 535 -12.64 -27.22 11.73
N LYS A 536 -12.33 -25.93 11.48
CA LYS A 536 -10.94 -25.47 11.56
C LYS A 536 -10.40 -25.61 12.97
N GLY A 537 -9.16 -26.09 13.04
CA GLY A 537 -8.43 -26.32 14.28
C GLY A 537 -8.74 -27.65 14.98
N LEU A 538 -9.68 -28.46 14.47
CA LEU A 538 -9.87 -29.85 14.94
C LEU A 538 -8.78 -30.76 14.38
N ASP A 539 -8.55 -30.67 13.07
CA ASP A 539 -7.49 -31.39 12.35
C ASP A 539 -6.47 -30.41 11.78
N HIS A 540 -5.21 -30.85 11.68
CA HIS A 540 -4.07 -30.01 11.25
C HIS A 540 -3.41 -30.55 9.98
N LEU A 541 -4.14 -30.53 8.86
CA LEU A 541 -3.61 -30.95 7.55
C LEU A 541 -2.46 -30.03 7.11
N SER A 542 -1.31 -30.66 6.88
CA SER A 542 -0.07 -30.01 6.43
C SER A 542 -0.13 -29.65 4.95
N ARG A 543 0.86 -28.87 4.49
CA ARG A 543 1.07 -28.61 3.06
C ARG A 543 1.35 -29.92 2.29
N ALA A 544 2.02 -30.88 2.93
CA ALA A 544 2.31 -32.17 2.33
C ALA A 544 1.01 -32.99 2.11
N ASP A 545 0.10 -32.99 3.09
CA ASP A 545 -1.18 -33.71 2.99
C ASP A 545 -2.05 -33.13 1.85
N ARG A 546 -2.09 -31.80 1.72
CA ARG A 546 -2.79 -31.13 0.61
C ARG A 546 -2.14 -31.45 -0.74
N THR A 547 -0.81 -31.51 -0.76
CA THR A 547 -0.06 -31.87 -1.98
C THR A 547 -0.34 -33.33 -2.37
N GLU A 548 -0.34 -34.26 -1.42
CA GLU A 548 -0.69 -35.67 -1.64
C GLU A 548 -2.12 -35.81 -2.18
N LEU A 549 -3.10 -35.11 -1.57
CA LEU A 549 -4.48 -35.07 -2.06
C LEU A 549 -4.57 -34.62 -3.53
N LEU A 550 -3.91 -33.51 -3.87
CA LEU A 550 -3.98 -32.94 -5.22
C LEU A 550 -3.22 -33.78 -6.25
N VAL A 551 -1.99 -34.20 -5.94
CA VAL A 551 -1.10 -34.84 -6.91
C VAL A 551 -1.33 -36.35 -6.98
N ASP A 552 -1.36 -37.03 -5.83
CA ASP A 552 -1.34 -38.49 -5.78
C ASP A 552 -2.77 -39.08 -5.88
N TYR A 553 -3.76 -38.46 -5.23
CA TYR A 553 -5.16 -38.91 -5.31
C TYR A 553 -5.93 -38.34 -6.50
N LEU A 554 -5.77 -37.05 -6.81
CA LEU A 554 -6.49 -36.39 -7.91
C LEU A 554 -5.70 -36.36 -9.23
N GLY A 555 -4.45 -36.81 -9.24
CA GLY A 555 -3.63 -36.90 -10.45
C GLY A 555 -3.24 -35.54 -11.04
N LEU A 556 -3.11 -34.49 -10.22
CA LEU A 556 -2.73 -33.15 -10.68
C LEU A 556 -1.30 -33.15 -11.23
N SER A 557 -1.16 -33.01 -12.55
CA SER A 557 0.13 -32.79 -13.21
C SER A 557 0.56 -31.31 -13.21
N GLU A 558 1.86 -31.06 -13.40
CA GLU A 558 2.42 -29.70 -13.56
C GLU A 558 1.68 -28.88 -14.62
N ARG A 559 1.35 -29.51 -15.76
CA ARG A 559 0.62 -28.85 -16.85
C ARG A 559 -0.81 -28.49 -16.46
N GLN A 560 -1.48 -29.32 -15.68
CA GLN A 560 -2.83 -29.03 -15.18
C GLN A 560 -2.78 -27.92 -14.13
N LEU A 561 -1.81 -27.94 -13.23
CA LEU A 561 -1.57 -26.91 -12.22
C LEU A 561 -1.37 -25.54 -12.88
N THR A 562 -0.39 -25.43 -13.77
CA THR A 562 -0.09 -24.16 -14.46
C THR A 562 -1.27 -23.64 -15.26
N LYS A 563 -1.96 -24.50 -16.02
CA LYS A 563 -3.19 -24.11 -16.74
C LYS A 563 -4.31 -23.63 -15.81
N ALA A 564 -4.47 -24.26 -14.64
CA ALA A 564 -5.46 -23.84 -13.65
C ALA A 564 -5.10 -22.48 -13.05
N VAL A 565 -3.82 -22.28 -12.70
CA VAL A 565 -3.30 -21.00 -12.19
C VAL A 565 -3.44 -19.89 -13.23
N GLU A 566 -3.13 -20.14 -14.50
CA GLU A 566 -3.32 -19.18 -15.60
C GLU A 566 -4.79 -18.79 -15.75
N ARG A 567 -5.72 -19.74 -15.63
CA ARG A 567 -7.16 -19.46 -15.67
C ARG A 567 -7.61 -18.64 -14.46
N LEU A 568 -7.16 -18.99 -13.26
CA LEU A 568 -7.46 -18.22 -12.06
C LEU A 568 -6.92 -16.79 -12.14
N ALA A 569 -5.70 -16.62 -12.65
CA ALA A 569 -5.11 -15.31 -12.90
C ALA A 569 -5.90 -14.52 -13.96
N ALA A 570 -6.34 -15.17 -15.06
CA ALA A 570 -7.20 -14.55 -16.05
C ALA A 570 -8.57 -14.14 -15.48
N ASP A 571 -9.09 -14.89 -14.51
CA ASP A 571 -10.32 -14.55 -13.76
C ASP A 571 -10.07 -13.52 -12.63
N GLY A 572 -8.83 -13.03 -12.44
CA GLY A 572 -8.47 -12.10 -11.37
C GLY A 572 -8.57 -12.68 -9.95
N LYS A 573 -8.44 -14.01 -9.81
CA LYS A 573 -8.55 -14.76 -8.55
C LYS A 573 -7.17 -15.14 -8.02
N TYR A 574 -6.33 -14.14 -7.73
CA TYR A 574 -4.93 -14.35 -7.38
C TYR A 574 -4.74 -15.03 -6.03
N GLU A 575 -5.61 -14.79 -5.04
CA GLU A 575 -5.55 -15.43 -3.73
C GLU A 575 -5.81 -16.93 -3.84
N LEU A 576 -6.79 -17.32 -4.66
CA LEU A 576 -7.07 -18.74 -4.94
C LEU A 576 -5.94 -19.38 -5.75
N ALA A 577 -5.35 -18.65 -6.70
CA ALA A 577 -4.18 -19.10 -7.44
C ALA A 577 -2.97 -19.34 -6.52
N ALA A 578 -2.70 -18.43 -5.60
CA ALA A 578 -1.64 -18.56 -4.59
C ALA A 578 -1.90 -19.74 -3.66
N SER A 579 -3.14 -19.92 -3.21
CA SER A 579 -3.54 -21.06 -2.37
C SER A 579 -3.30 -22.40 -3.09
N LEU A 580 -3.65 -22.51 -4.38
CA LEU A 580 -3.42 -23.70 -5.18
C LEU A 580 -1.92 -23.99 -5.37
N LEU A 581 -1.13 -22.95 -5.63
CA LEU A 581 0.34 -23.07 -5.74
C LEU A 581 0.96 -23.54 -4.43
N GLU A 582 0.66 -22.90 -3.30
CA GLU A 582 1.21 -23.27 -2.00
C GLU A 582 0.74 -24.67 -1.52
N SER A 583 -0.40 -25.16 -2.03
CA SER A 583 -0.92 -26.50 -1.74
C SER A 583 -0.33 -27.60 -2.62
N SER A 584 0.50 -27.27 -3.61
CA SER A 584 1.11 -28.22 -4.55
C SER A 584 2.63 -28.04 -4.73
N GLU A 585 3.21 -27.04 -4.07
CA GLU A 585 4.57 -26.57 -4.29
C GLU A 585 5.64 -27.66 -4.13
N SER A 586 5.56 -28.50 -3.08
CA SER A 586 6.65 -29.44 -2.76
C SER A 586 6.91 -30.49 -3.85
N ARG A 587 5.93 -30.80 -4.69
CA ARG A 587 6.08 -31.74 -5.82
C ARG A 587 6.62 -31.07 -7.09
N PHE A 588 6.50 -29.74 -7.18
CA PHE A 588 6.87 -28.96 -8.37
C PHE A 588 7.87 -27.84 -8.08
N GLU A 589 8.58 -27.91 -6.95
CA GLU A 589 9.49 -26.86 -6.48
C GLU A 589 10.60 -26.52 -7.50
N HIS A 590 11.03 -27.50 -8.29
CA HIS A 590 12.05 -27.32 -9.33
C HIS A 590 11.48 -26.98 -10.71
N SER A 591 10.16 -26.83 -10.85
CA SER A 591 9.53 -26.46 -12.12
C SER A 591 9.66 -24.97 -12.39
N GLU A 592 10.32 -24.62 -13.50
CA GLU A 592 10.36 -23.24 -13.98
C GLU A 592 8.96 -22.70 -14.33
N SER A 593 8.07 -23.56 -14.82
CA SER A 593 6.74 -23.13 -15.24
C SER A 593 5.88 -22.73 -14.04
N VAL A 594 5.98 -23.51 -12.95
CA VAL A 594 5.34 -23.21 -11.66
C VAL A 594 5.98 -21.99 -11.01
N ALA A 595 7.32 -21.87 -11.02
CA ALA A 595 8.01 -20.69 -10.49
C ALA A 595 7.59 -19.39 -11.21
N ARG A 596 7.48 -19.41 -12.55
CA ARG A 596 6.99 -18.26 -13.32
C ARG A 596 5.54 -17.91 -12.98
N ALA A 597 4.67 -18.92 -12.85
CA ALA A 597 3.27 -18.72 -12.48
C ALA A 597 3.16 -18.15 -11.06
N LYS A 598 3.94 -18.68 -10.10
CA LYS A 598 4.05 -18.18 -8.72
C LYS A 598 4.47 -16.71 -8.71
N ARG A 599 5.54 -16.37 -9.41
CA ARG A 599 6.01 -14.98 -9.51
C ARG A 599 4.92 -14.04 -10.02
N LEU A 600 4.25 -14.38 -11.12
CA LEU A 600 3.17 -13.55 -11.66
C LEU A 600 2.02 -13.35 -10.67
N VAL A 601 1.58 -14.42 -10.00
CA VAL A 601 0.48 -14.36 -9.02
C VAL A 601 0.83 -13.44 -7.85
N TYR A 602 2.02 -13.59 -7.26
CA TYR A 602 2.41 -12.76 -6.12
C TYR A 602 2.69 -11.31 -6.52
N LEU A 603 3.23 -11.05 -7.71
CA LEU A 603 3.31 -9.67 -8.24
C LEU A 603 1.93 -9.04 -8.37
N LYS A 604 0.94 -9.78 -8.89
CA LYS A 604 -0.45 -9.28 -8.99
C LYS A 604 -1.10 -9.04 -7.63
N LEU A 605 -0.77 -9.87 -6.63
CA LEU A 605 -1.18 -9.62 -5.24
C LEU A 605 -0.51 -8.37 -4.65
N MET A 606 0.76 -8.11 -4.95
CA MET A 606 1.41 -6.84 -4.59
C MET A 606 0.70 -5.65 -5.24
N GLU A 607 0.48 -5.70 -6.55
CA GLU A 607 -0.20 -4.64 -7.32
C GLU A 607 -1.60 -4.34 -6.76
N LYS A 608 -2.36 -5.38 -6.38
CA LYS A 608 -3.70 -5.25 -5.79
C LYS A 608 -3.68 -4.52 -4.45
N ASN A 609 -2.69 -4.77 -3.59
CA ASN A 609 -2.71 -4.34 -2.19
C ASN A 609 -1.87 -3.09 -1.90
N GLN A 610 -1.04 -2.64 -2.85
CA GLN A 610 -0.04 -1.58 -2.69
C GLN A 610 -0.53 -0.24 -2.10
N ASN A 611 -1.84 0.06 -2.16
CA ASN A 611 -2.41 1.33 -1.70
C ASN A 611 -3.23 1.20 -0.40
N THR A 612 -3.52 -0.03 0.03
CA THR A 612 -4.52 -0.27 1.09
C THR A 612 -4.06 -1.25 2.16
N ASP A 613 -3.06 -2.09 1.87
CA ASP A 613 -2.53 -3.06 2.82
C ASP A 613 -1.01 -3.26 2.59
N PRO A 614 -0.16 -2.44 3.24
CA PRO A 614 1.28 -2.56 3.11
C PRO A 614 1.85 -3.87 3.65
N PHE A 615 1.26 -4.48 4.69
CA PHE A 615 1.79 -5.74 5.24
C PHE A 615 1.57 -6.89 4.27
N LYS A 616 0.43 -6.94 3.58
CA LYS A 616 0.23 -7.85 2.45
C LYS A 616 1.26 -7.60 1.35
N PHE A 617 1.54 -6.33 1.01
CA PHE A 617 2.57 -5.99 0.02
C PHE A 617 3.94 -6.57 0.40
N ILE A 618 4.40 -6.33 1.63
CA ILE A 618 5.67 -6.84 2.18
C ILE A 618 5.71 -8.37 2.12
N LEU A 619 4.69 -9.03 2.64
CA LEU A 619 4.63 -10.50 2.72
C LEU A 619 4.56 -11.16 1.33
N TYR A 620 3.83 -10.56 0.39
CA TYR A 620 3.78 -11.05 -0.99
C TYR A 620 5.08 -10.81 -1.74
N SER A 621 5.77 -9.70 -1.50
CA SER A 621 7.11 -9.45 -2.04
C SER A 621 8.10 -10.49 -1.53
N ALA A 622 8.10 -10.74 -0.21
CA ALA A 622 8.96 -11.72 0.45
C ALA A 622 8.71 -13.17 -0.03
N LYS A 623 7.50 -13.48 -0.51
CA LYS A 623 7.17 -14.83 -1.03
C LYS A 623 7.86 -15.18 -2.34
N ILE A 624 8.36 -14.19 -3.07
CA ILE A 624 9.02 -14.34 -4.36
C ILE A 624 10.37 -13.64 -4.42
N ASP A 625 10.90 -13.22 -3.26
CA ASP A 625 12.13 -12.43 -3.12
C ASP A 625 12.17 -11.20 -4.07
N GLU A 626 10.99 -10.60 -4.32
CA GLU A 626 10.90 -9.43 -5.18
C GLU A 626 11.42 -8.21 -4.43
N GLN A 627 12.30 -7.47 -5.10
CA GLN A 627 12.81 -6.19 -4.60
C GLN A 627 12.16 -5.06 -5.36
N THR A 628 11.81 -4.02 -4.62
CA THR A 628 11.26 -2.78 -5.14
C THR A 628 12.15 -1.67 -4.63
N LEU A 629 13.20 -1.31 -5.38
CA LEU A 629 14.19 -0.39 -4.83
C LEU A 629 13.60 1.02 -4.66
N GLN A 630 14.13 1.73 -3.67
CA GLN A 630 13.71 3.10 -3.40
C GLN A 630 13.97 3.98 -4.62
N MET A 631 13.00 4.84 -4.94
CA MET A 631 13.12 5.76 -6.05
C MET A 631 14.27 6.72 -5.83
N SER A 632 15.16 6.85 -6.81
CA SER A 632 16.26 7.81 -6.73
C SER A 632 15.79 9.20 -7.12
N THR A 633 15.64 10.07 -6.13
CA THR A 633 15.64 11.52 -6.36
C THR A 633 17.09 11.97 -6.48
N ILE A 634 17.66 11.94 -7.69
CA ILE A 634 18.94 12.63 -7.89
C ILE A 634 18.71 14.13 -7.64
N LYS A 635 19.61 14.68 -6.82
CA LYS A 635 19.73 16.07 -6.38
C LYS A 635 19.51 17.11 -7.47
#